data_AF-A0A0Q6UTS9-F1
#
_entry.id   AF-A0A0Q6UTS9-F1
#
_cell.length_a   1.000
_cell.length_b   1.000
_cell.length_c   1.000
_cell.angle_alpha   90.00
_cell.angle_beta   90.00
_cell.angle_gamma   90.00
#
_symmetry.space_group_name_H-M   'P 1'
#
loop_
_entity.id
_entity.type
_entity.pdbx_description
1 polymer ?
#
loop_
_entity_poly.entity_id
_entity_poly.type
_entity_poly.pdbx_seq_one_letter_code
_entity_poly.pdbx_strand_id
1 'polypeptide(L)'
;MASTDSNSKFYSAFSLAAALGAAAVAKKGLNTSWRAATGKNPPANPADPDVSIAEAVMWAAISGTLIGVARMLAARRAAHYYAKSTGHLPPQLQKDNQDADKAPAAQS
;
A
#
# COMPACT_ATOMS: atom_id res chain seq x y z
N MET A 1 38.75 -7.56 -3.14
CA MET A 1 37.29 -7.42 -2.92
C MET A 1 37.06 -6.18 -2.07
N ALA A 2 36.73 -5.02 -2.65
CA ALA A 2 36.60 -3.75 -1.90
C ALA A 2 35.61 -2.77 -2.58
N SER A 3 34.41 -3.23 -2.95
CA SER A 3 33.43 -2.37 -3.64
C SER A 3 31.98 -2.50 -3.16
N THR A 4 31.72 -3.25 -2.09
CA THR A 4 30.35 -3.47 -1.59
C THR A 4 29.92 -2.42 -0.55
N ASP A 5 30.87 -1.79 0.16
CA ASP A 5 30.58 -0.88 1.28
C ASP A 5 30.11 0.53 0.89
N SER A 6 30.57 1.07 -0.25
CA SER A 6 30.15 2.41 -0.70
C SER A 6 28.77 2.37 -1.34
N ASN A 7 28.50 1.35 -2.16
CA ASN A 7 27.23 1.22 -2.87
C ASN A 7 26.06 1.02 -1.89
N SER A 8 26.25 0.25 -0.82
CA SER A 8 25.22 0.04 0.20
C SER A 8 24.88 1.30 1.00
N LYS A 9 25.88 2.13 1.36
CA LYS A 9 25.67 3.39 2.10
C LYS A 9 24.99 4.44 1.23
N PHE A 10 25.42 4.61 -0.02
CA PHE A 10 24.75 5.51 -0.96
C PHE A 10 23.33 5.05 -1.26
N TYR A 11 23.12 3.75 -1.49
CA TYR A 11 21.78 3.19 -1.70
C TYR A 11 20.88 3.32 -0.46
N SER A 12 21.42 3.14 0.74
CA SER A 12 20.67 3.31 2.00
C SER A 12 20.31 4.78 2.23
N ALA A 13 21.25 5.70 2.03
CA ALA A 13 20.99 7.13 2.13
C ALA A 13 19.97 7.61 1.08
N PHE A 14 20.11 7.15 -0.16
CA PHE A 14 19.18 7.46 -1.24
C PHE A 14 17.78 6.88 -0.97
N SER A 15 17.67 5.63 -0.53
CA SER A 15 16.38 5.02 -0.20
C SER A 15 15.71 5.68 0.99
N LEU A 16 16.46 6.10 2.01
CA LEU A 16 15.95 6.91 3.11
C LEU A 16 15.44 8.26 2.60
N ALA A 17 16.23 8.98 1.79
CA ALA A 17 15.82 10.26 1.21
C ALA A 17 14.58 10.12 0.32
N ALA A 18 14.51 9.05 -0.49
CA ALA A 18 13.35 8.74 -1.32
C ALA A 18 12.11 8.41 -0.47
N ALA A 19 12.27 7.64 0.61
CA ALA A 19 11.18 7.33 1.54
C ALA A 19 10.66 8.59 2.24
N LEU A 20 11.56 9.47 2.71
CA LEU A 20 11.18 10.75 3.31
C LEU A 20 10.48 11.67 2.31
N GLY A 21 10.97 11.74 1.06
CA GLY A 21 10.34 12.49 -0.02
C GLY A 21 8.95 11.96 -0.37
N ALA A 22 8.81 10.64 -0.51
CA ALA A 22 7.53 9.99 -0.76
C ALA A 22 6.54 10.24 0.38
N ALA A 23 6.99 10.14 1.64
CA ALA A 23 6.18 10.44 2.81
C ALA A 23 5.71 11.90 2.84
N ALA A 24 6.59 12.86 2.49
CA ALA A 24 6.23 14.28 2.43
C ALA A 24 5.20 14.57 1.34
N VAL A 25 5.35 13.98 0.15
CA VAL A 25 4.39 14.11 -0.95
C VAL A 25 3.05 13.47 -0.59
N ALA A 26 3.07 12.25 -0.03
CA ALA A 26 1.87 11.56 0.43
C ALA A 26 1.11 12.39 1.47
N LYS A 27 1.82 12.91 2.49
CA LYS A 27 1.23 13.78 3.52
C LYS A 27 0.60 15.03 2.93
N LYS A 28 1.26 15.67 1.95
CA LYS A 28 0.70 16.85 1.27
C LYS A 28 -0.54 16.50 0.46
N GLY A 29 -0.53 15.38 -0.28
CA GLY A 29 -1.69 14.90 -1.03
C GLY A 29 -2.89 14.57 -0.13
N LEU A 30 -2.64 13.87 0.97
CA LEU A 30 -3.65 13.59 2.01
C LEU A 30 -4.22 14.87 2.61
N ASN A 31 -3.37 15.82 3.00
CA ASN A 31 -3.84 17.08 3.57
C ASN A 31 -4.68 17.90 2.58
N THR A 32 -4.27 17.96 1.32
CA THR A 32 -4.99 18.69 0.28
C THR A 32 -6.32 18.03 -0.04
N SER A 33 -6.36 16.70 -0.23
CA SER A 33 -7.59 15.97 -0.49
C SER A 33 -8.58 16.08 0.66
N TRP A 34 -8.11 16.02 1.91
CA TRP A 34 -8.96 16.19 3.09
C TRP A 34 -9.55 17.60 3.19
N ARG A 35 -8.71 18.63 3.00
CA ARG A 35 -9.16 20.02 2.96
C ARG A 35 -10.16 20.27 1.84
N ALA A 36 -9.94 19.69 0.66
CA ALA A 36 -10.85 19.80 -0.47
C ALA A 36 -12.20 19.13 -0.19
N ALA A 37 -12.20 17.96 0.46
CA ALA A 37 -13.43 17.21 0.76
C ALA A 37 -14.22 17.78 1.96
N THR A 38 -13.53 18.22 3.01
CA THR A 38 -14.17 18.60 4.29
C THR A 38 -14.13 20.09 4.61
N GLY A 39 -13.34 20.88 3.87
CA GLY A 39 -13.08 22.29 4.16
C GLY A 39 -12.24 22.53 5.42
N LYS A 40 -11.80 21.46 6.11
CA LYS A 40 -11.16 21.51 7.43
C LYS A 40 -9.75 20.91 7.37
N ASN A 41 -8.92 21.23 8.36
CA ASN A 41 -7.63 20.56 8.52
C ASN A 41 -7.87 19.08 8.92
N PRO A 42 -7.08 18.12 8.38
CA PRO A 42 -7.18 16.72 8.78
C PRO A 42 -6.91 16.56 10.27
N PRO A 43 -7.74 15.78 11.00
CA PRO A 43 -7.49 15.47 12.39
C PRO A 43 -6.16 14.71 12.46
N ALA A 44 -5.15 15.38 13.00
CA ALA A 44 -3.76 14.95 12.95
C ALA A 44 -3.46 13.78 13.91
N ASN A 45 -4.44 13.37 14.72
CA ASN A 45 -4.22 12.38 15.75
C ASN A 45 -5.43 11.44 15.93
N PRO A 46 -5.40 10.23 15.36
CA PRO A 46 -6.42 9.21 15.63
C PRO A 46 -6.36 8.64 17.06
N ALA A 47 -5.38 9.04 17.89
CA ALA A 47 -5.30 8.71 19.32
C ALA A 47 -5.80 9.86 20.22
N ASP A 48 -6.48 10.86 19.66
CA ASP A 48 -7.08 11.94 20.42
C ASP A 48 -8.27 11.41 21.25
N PRO A 49 -8.21 11.45 22.60
CA PRO A 49 -9.25 10.89 23.47
C PRO A 49 -10.60 11.60 23.36
N ASP A 50 -10.66 12.76 22.68
CA ASP A 50 -11.89 13.50 22.40
C ASP A 50 -12.66 12.96 21.18
N VAL A 51 -12.14 11.95 20.47
CA VAL A 51 -12.83 11.30 19.36
C VAL A 51 -13.70 10.15 19.88
N SER A 52 -15.00 10.20 19.59
CA SER A 52 -15.92 9.12 19.96
C SER A 52 -15.48 7.78 19.32
N ILE A 53 -15.65 6.66 20.03
CA ILE A 53 -15.30 5.32 19.50
C ILE A 53 -16.00 5.07 18.14
N ALA A 54 -17.23 5.54 17.97
CA ALA A 54 -17.96 5.43 16.70
C ALA A 54 -17.28 6.17 15.55
N GLU A 55 -16.75 7.37 15.81
CA GLU A 55 -16.04 8.18 14.82
C GLU A 55 -14.67 7.59 14.49
N ALA A 56 -13.96 7.06 15.49
CA ALA A 56 -12.72 6.33 15.28
C ALA A 56 -12.92 5.06 14.42
N VAL A 57 -13.98 4.29 14.68
CA VAL A 57 -14.31 3.09 13.90
C VAL A 57 -14.69 3.45 12.46
N MET A 58 -15.51 4.49 12.26
CA MET A 58 -15.85 4.99 10.92
C MET A 58 -14.61 5.42 10.16
N TRP A 59 -13.71 6.16 10.81
CA TRP A 59 -12.47 6.61 10.22
C TRP A 59 -11.54 5.46 9.85
N ALA A 60 -11.40 4.47 10.73
CA ALA A 60 -10.63 3.26 10.49
C ALA A 60 -11.22 2.42 9.35
N ALA A 61 -12.54 2.26 9.29
CA ALA A 61 -13.20 1.51 8.22
C ALA A 61 -12.99 2.15 6.85
N ILE A 62 -13.18 3.47 6.74
CA ILE A 62 -12.97 4.22 5.50
C ILE A 62 -11.49 4.17 5.10
N SER A 63 -10.58 4.50 6.02
CA SER A 63 -9.15 4.54 5.76
C SER A 63 -8.61 3.15 5.40
N GLY A 64 -9.00 2.13 6.16
CA GLY A 64 -8.61 0.74 5.91
C GLY A 64 -9.08 0.24 4.55
N THR A 65 -10.31 0.56 4.16
CA THR A 65 -10.85 0.21 2.83
C THR A 65 -10.06 0.89 1.72
N LEU A 66 -9.82 2.19 1.83
CA LEU A 66 -9.06 2.94 0.83
C LEU A 66 -7.62 2.44 0.69
N ILE A 67 -6.93 2.18 1.81
CA ILE A 67 -5.56 1.62 1.82
C ILE A 67 -5.56 0.21 1.20
N GLY A 68 -6.55 -0.62 1.53
CA GLY A 68 -6.70 -1.96 0.97
C GLY A 68 -6.85 -1.94 -0.55
N VAL A 69 -7.75 -1.09 -1.07
CA VAL A 69 -7.95 -0.90 -2.52
C VAL A 69 -6.69 -0.37 -3.19
N ALA A 70 -6.02 0.62 -2.59
CA ALA A 70 -4.77 1.15 -3.13
C ALA A 70 -3.68 0.07 -3.22
N ARG A 71 -3.53 -0.76 -2.19
CA ARG A 71 -2.58 -1.88 -2.18
C ARG A 71 -2.90 -2.92 -3.25
N MET A 72 -4.18 -3.28 -3.40
CA MET A 72 -4.64 -4.21 -4.44
C MET A 72 -4.30 -3.69 -5.84
N LEU A 73 -4.62 -2.42 -6.13
CA LEU A 73 -4.34 -1.80 -7.42
C LEU A 73 -2.83 -1.68 -7.67
N ALA A 74 -2.04 -1.30 -6.66
CA ALA A 74 -0.59 -1.24 -6.76
C ALA A 74 0.03 -2.61 -7.07
N ALA A 75 -0.38 -3.66 -6.33
CA ALA A 75 0.08 -5.02 -6.56
C ALA A 75 -0.29 -5.51 -7.97
N ARG A 76 -1.53 -5.25 -8.41
CA ARG A 76 -1.98 -5.57 -9.77
C ARG A 76 -1.16 -4.85 -10.83
N ARG A 77 -0.86 -3.56 -10.62
CA ARG A 77 -0.05 -2.76 -11.56
C ARG A 77 1.40 -3.23 -11.61
N ALA A 78 1.98 -3.57 -10.47
CA ALA A 78 3.33 -4.14 -10.38
C ALA A 78 3.40 -5.49 -11.11
N ALA A 79 2.41 -6.37 -10.93
CA ALA A 79 2.31 -7.64 -11.65
C ALA A 79 2.20 -7.45 -13.17
N HIS A 80 1.35 -6.53 -13.63
CA HIS A 80 1.23 -6.21 -15.06
C HIS A 80 2.51 -5.59 -15.63
N TYR A 81 3.18 -4.70 -14.88
CA TYR A 81 4.43 -4.10 -15.30
C TYR A 81 5.54 -5.15 -15.41
N TYR A 82 5.64 -6.05 -14.41
CA TYR A 82 6.55 -7.18 -14.42
C TYR A 82 6.29 -8.07 -15.64
N ALA A 83 5.05 -8.52 -15.85
CA ALA A 83 4.66 -9.33 -17.01
C ALA A 83 4.96 -8.63 -18.35
N LYS A 84 4.78 -7.31 -18.44
CA LYS A 84 5.11 -6.52 -19.64
C LYS A 84 6.62 -6.39 -19.86
N SER A 85 7.41 -6.38 -18.79
CA SER A 85 8.88 -6.26 -18.85
C SER A 85 9.61 -7.60 -19.05
N THR A 86 9.07 -8.72 -18.57
CA THR A 86 9.71 -10.05 -18.64
C THR A 86 9.08 -10.99 -19.67
N GLY A 87 7.95 -10.60 -20.28
CA GLY A 87 7.28 -11.35 -21.35
C GLY A 87 6.57 -12.64 -20.91
N HIS A 88 6.74 -13.07 -19.65
CA HIS A 88 6.18 -14.31 -19.11
C HIS A 88 5.61 -14.00 -17.71
N LEU A 89 4.36 -14.40 -17.43
CA LEU A 89 3.80 -14.27 -16.08
C LEU A 89 4.57 -15.21 -15.12
N PRO A 90 5.03 -14.74 -13.95
CA PRO A 90 5.60 -15.63 -12.95
C PRO A 90 4.55 -16.69 -12.56
N PRO A 91 4.95 -17.97 -12.39
CA PRO A 91 4.04 -19.11 -12.27
C PRO A 91 3.04 -19.02 -11.12
N GLN A 92 3.30 -18.17 -10.12
CA GLN A 92 2.43 -17.89 -8.96
C GLN A 92 1.19 -17.03 -9.29
N LEU A 93 1.07 -16.51 -10.52
CA LEU A 93 -0.08 -15.74 -11.00
C LEU A 93 -0.91 -16.50 -12.06
N GLN A 94 -0.57 -17.77 -12.33
CA GLN A 94 -1.47 -18.64 -13.07
C GLN A 94 -2.75 -18.82 -12.25
N LYS A 95 -3.88 -18.82 -12.96
CA LYS A 95 -5.23 -18.83 -12.41
C LYS A 95 -5.39 -20.02 -11.47
N ASP A 96 -5.25 -19.81 -10.17
CA ASP A 96 -5.64 -20.81 -9.18
C ASP A 96 -7.12 -21.09 -9.43
N ASN A 97 -7.44 -22.38 -9.55
CA ASN A 97 -8.79 -22.89 -9.83
C ASN A 97 -9.76 -22.38 -8.76
N GLN A 98 -10.31 -21.17 -8.95
CA GLN A 98 -11.39 -20.58 -8.13
C GLN A 98 -12.74 -21.25 -8.41
N ASP A 99 -12.71 -22.42 -9.05
CA ASP A 99 -13.85 -23.31 -9.23
C ASP A 99 -14.01 -24.12 -7.94
N ALA A 100 -14.97 -23.72 -7.10
CA ALA A 100 -15.32 -24.43 -5.86
C ALA A 100 -15.63 -25.92 -6.10
N ASP A 101 -16.04 -26.27 -7.32
CA ASP A 101 -16.36 -27.63 -7.76
C ASP A 101 -15.12 -28.54 -7.95
N LYS A 102 -13.89 -27.98 -7.95
CA LYS A 102 -12.63 -28.74 -8.10
C LYS A 102 -11.80 -28.81 -6.82
N ALA A 103 -12.28 -28.25 -5.71
CA ALA A 103 -11.64 -28.44 -4.43
C ALA A 103 -11.72 -29.93 -4.05
N PRO A 104 -10.60 -30.66 -3.84
CA PRO A 104 -10.68 -32.02 -3.33
C PRO A 104 -11.41 -31.97 -2.00
N ALA A 105 -12.55 -32.67 -1.93
CA ALA A 105 -13.36 -32.72 -0.72
C ALA A 105 -12.44 -33.05 0.45
N ALA A 106 -12.43 -32.20 1.47
CA ALA A 106 -11.66 -32.41 2.67
C ALA A 106 -12.00 -33.80 3.19
N GLN A 107 -11.04 -34.72 3.09
CA GLN A 107 -11.20 -36.08 3.58
C GLN A 107 -11.25 -35.98 5.10
N SER A 108 -12.44 -36.20 5.64
CA SER A 108 -12.75 -36.37 7.06
C SER A 108 -12.17 -37.66 7.60
#